data_AF-A0A931P879-F1
#
_entry.id   AF-A0A931P879-F1
#
_cell.length_a   1.000
_cell.length_b   1.000
_cell.length_c   1.000
_cell.angle_alpha   90.00
_cell.angle_beta   90.00
_cell.angle_gamma   90.00
#
_symmetry.space_group_name_H-M   'P 1'
#
loop_
_entity.id
_entity.type
_entity.pdbx_description
1 polymer ?
#
loop_
_entity_poly.entity_id
_entity_poly.type
_entity_poly.pdbx_seq_one_letter_code
_entity_poly.pdbx_strand_id
1 'polypeptide(L)'
;MWRAVFAFAFVDNSLSIEEQELLKSYLATAHFTADQRRTLFADMHNPQDVVEMYRHITSVKDKERFCILARAMAWCEGHVDRQEAAILSKVSCLYEPEENIRLLNSRKEAHLYDYYQHYAKAGVRGLMGYPHQMALSA
;
A
#
# COMPACT_ATOMS: atom_id res chain seq x y z
N MET A 1 9.60 2.53 6.32
CA MET A 1 8.80 1.87 5.28
C MET A 1 7.41 1.49 5.77
N TRP A 2 7.25 0.50 6.67
CA TRP A 2 5.91 0.05 7.10
C TRP A 2 5.02 1.13 7.71
N ARG A 3 5.59 2.09 8.46
CA ARG A 3 4.83 3.26 8.94
C ARG A 3 4.22 4.09 7.81
N ALA A 4 4.91 4.20 6.66
CA ALA A 4 4.36 4.85 5.47
C ALA A 4 3.24 4.03 4.82
N VAL A 5 3.37 2.69 4.79
CA VAL A 5 2.29 1.80 4.31
C VAL A 5 1.04 1.93 5.17
N PHE A 6 1.22 1.96 6.49
CA PHE A 6 0.12 2.15 7.44
C PHE A 6 -0.51 3.52 7.27
N ALA A 7 0.30 4.59 7.18
CA ALA A 7 -0.18 5.94 6.88
C ALA A 7 -0.95 6.02 5.55
N PHE A 8 -0.48 5.31 4.52
CA PHE A 8 -1.16 5.24 3.22
C PHE A 8 -2.54 4.58 3.32
N ALA A 9 -2.73 3.62 4.22
CA ALA A 9 -4.04 2.99 4.46
C ALA A 9 -5.11 3.99 4.93
N PHE A 10 -4.69 5.10 5.55
CA PHE A 10 -5.59 6.16 6.05
C PHE A 10 -5.74 7.33 5.09
N VAL A 11 -5.27 7.21 3.84
CA VAL A 11 -5.18 8.35 2.93
C VAL A 11 -6.56 8.89 2.46
N ASP A 12 -7.65 8.17 2.74
CA ASP A 12 -9.03 8.65 2.57
C ASP A 12 -9.69 9.08 3.90
N ASN A 13 -8.91 9.23 4.97
CA ASN A 13 -9.31 9.55 6.34
C ASN A 13 -10.25 8.51 6.97
N SER A 14 -10.32 7.30 6.42
CA SER A 14 -11.05 6.18 6.99
C SER A 14 -10.26 4.89 6.84
N LEU A 15 -10.63 3.86 7.62
CA LEU A 15 -10.13 2.51 7.46
C LEU A 15 -11.34 1.60 7.46
N SER A 16 -11.62 0.98 6.32
CA SER A 16 -12.62 -0.08 6.24
C SER A 16 -12.23 -1.26 7.13
N ILE A 17 -13.20 -2.14 7.45
CA ILE A 17 -12.93 -3.34 8.24
C ILE A 17 -11.90 -4.22 7.50
N GLU A 18 -12.04 -4.29 6.18
CA GLU A 18 -11.17 -5.03 5.28
C GLU A 18 -9.73 -4.52 5.32
N GLU A 19 -9.52 -3.21 5.26
CA GLU A 19 -8.18 -2.61 5.35
C GLU A 19 -7.58 -2.78 6.74
N GLN A 20 -8.39 -2.74 7.81
CA GLN A 20 -7.92 -3.04 9.16
C GLN A 20 -7.43 -4.48 9.29
N GLU A 21 -8.19 -5.45 8.77
CA GLU A 21 -7.78 -6.86 8.77
C GLU A 21 -6.53 -7.09 7.92
N LEU A 22 -6.38 -6.37 6.80
CA LEU A 22 -5.16 -6.39 6.01
C LEU A 22 -3.95 -5.87 6.80
N LEU A 23 -4.05 -4.72 7.48
CA LEU A 23 -2.95 -4.20 8.29
C LEU A 23 -2.60 -5.14 9.47
N LYS A 24 -3.62 -5.75 10.09
CA LYS A 24 -3.42 -6.77 11.14
C LYS A 24 -2.72 -8.01 10.60
N SER A 25 -3.03 -8.44 9.37
CA SER A 25 -2.34 -9.58 8.75
C SER A 25 -0.84 -9.30 8.58
N TYR A 26 -0.47 -8.06 8.26
CA TYR A 26 0.93 -7.65 8.22
C TYR A 26 1.59 -7.65 9.60
N LEU A 27 0.92 -7.17 10.64
CA LEU A 27 1.42 -7.25 12.02
C LEU A 27 1.68 -8.70 12.48
N ALA A 28 0.89 -9.64 11.98
CA ALA A 28 1.00 -11.06 12.32
C ALA A 28 2.08 -11.80 11.52
N THR A 29 2.22 -11.48 10.23
CA THR A 29 3.05 -12.27 9.29
C THR A 29 4.44 -11.69 9.04
N ALA A 30 4.61 -10.37 9.16
CA ALA A 30 5.92 -9.75 8.96
C ALA A 30 6.82 -9.87 10.20
N HIS A 31 8.12 -9.98 9.97
CA HIS A 31 9.13 -10.08 11.03
C HIS A 31 9.39 -8.73 11.70
N PHE A 32 8.48 -8.32 12.58
CA PHE A 32 8.62 -7.12 13.39
C PHE A 32 9.14 -7.42 14.80
N THR A 33 9.96 -6.52 15.33
CA THR A 33 10.26 -6.49 16.77
C THR A 33 9.00 -6.12 17.58
N ALA A 34 9.02 -6.35 18.89
CA ALA A 34 7.92 -5.95 19.76
C ALA A 34 7.67 -4.43 19.71
N ASP A 35 8.76 -3.64 19.68
CA ASP A 35 8.67 -2.17 19.57
C ASP A 35 8.09 -1.74 18.22
N GLN A 36 8.53 -2.35 17.12
CA GLN A 36 7.98 -2.04 15.80
C GLN A 36 6.48 -2.37 15.72
N ARG A 37 6.05 -3.52 16.27
CA ARG A 37 4.63 -3.87 16.34
C ARG A 37 3.83 -2.87 17.15
N ARG A 38 4.35 -2.47 18.32
CA ARG A 38 3.70 -1.48 19.18
C ARG A 38 3.55 -0.13 18.47
N THR A 39 4.59 0.33 17.78
CA THR A 39 4.53 1.57 17.00
C THR A 39 3.50 1.49 15.87
N LEU A 40 3.53 0.41 15.08
CA LEU A 40 2.58 0.23 13.96
C LEU A 40 1.13 0.09 14.46
N PHE A 41 0.93 -0.59 15.59
CA PHE A 41 -0.39 -0.68 16.22
C PHE A 41 -0.87 0.68 16.72
N ALA A 42 0.02 1.50 17.29
CA ALA A 42 -0.31 2.88 17.65
C ALA A 42 -0.64 3.74 16.42
N ASP A 43 0.09 3.57 15.31
CA ASP A 43 -0.18 4.25 14.05
C ASP A 43 -1.56 3.86 13.45
N MET A 44 -2.13 2.71 13.81
CA MET A 44 -3.51 2.34 13.44
C MET A 44 -4.59 3.11 14.22
N HIS A 45 -4.25 3.67 15.38
CA HIS A 45 -5.17 4.47 16.19
C HIS A 45 -4.91 5.98 16.04
N ASN A 46 -3.67 6.35 15.71
CA ASN A 46 -3.24 7.71 15.47
C ASN A 46 -2.51 7.78 14.12
N PRO A 47 -3.27 7.91 13.01
CA PRO A 47 -2.72 7.92 11.66
C PRO A 47 -1.62 8.96 11.49
N GLN A 48 -0.54 8.57 10.82
CA GLN A 48 0.58 9.44 10.53
C GLN A 48 0.44 10.06 9.14
N ASP A 49 1.16 11.14 8.87
CA ASP A 49 1.24 11.71 7.53
C ASP A 49 2.06 10.81 6.59
N VAL A 50 1.46 10.41 5.47
CA VAL A 50 2.08 9.48 4.53
C VAL A 50 3.34 10.08 3.87
N VAL A 51 3.34 11.39 3.61
CA VAL A 51 4.46 12.08 2.95
C VAL A 51 5.65 12.17 3.90
N GLU A 52 5.41 12.53 5.15
CA GLU A 52 6.42 12.55 6.21
C GLU A 52 7.02 11.16 6.40
N MET A 53 6.19 10.13 6.56
CA MET A 53 6.67 8.77 6.76
C MET A 53 7.44 8.21 5.54
N TYR A 54 7.03 8.59 4.33
CA TYR A 54 7.75 8.21 3.11
C TYR A 54 9.13 8.87 3.02
N ARG A 55 9.25 10.16 3.37
CA ARG A 55 10.54 10.89 3.36
C ARG A 55 11.59 10.27 4.27
N HIS A 56 11.17 9.59 5.34
CA HIS A 56 12.07 8.85 6.23
C HIS A 56 12.56 7.51 5.65
N ILE A 57 12.08 7.08 4.49
CA ILE A 57 12.56 5.87 3.83
C ILE A 57 13.85 6.19 3.08
N THR A 58 14.99 5.78 3.65
CA THR A 58 16.32 6.01 3.07
C THR A 58 16.74 4.93 2.09
N SER A 59 16.28 3.69 2.28
CA SER A 59 16.59 2.56 1.41
C SER A 59 15.78 2.59 0.12
N VAL A 60 16.45 2.54 -1.03
CA VAL A 60 15.82 2.47 -2.36
C VAL A 60 14.91 1.24 -2.47
N LYS A 61 15.36 0.08 -1.98
CA LYS A 61 14.56 -1.16 -1.97
C LYS A 61 13.28 -1.02 -1.15
N ASP A 62 13.35 -0.26 -0.06
CA ASP A 62 12.17 -0.03 0.79
C ASP A 62 11.18 0.95 0.15
N LYS A 63 11.68 1.93 -0.62
CA LYS A 63 10.82 2.81 -1.42
C LYS A 63 10.09 2.03 -2.51
N GLU A 64 10.80 1.13 -3.21
CA GLU A 64 10.20 0.23 -4.21
C GLU A 64 9.13 -0.66 -3.57
N ARG A 65 9.45 -1.27 -2.43
CA ARG A 65 8.50 -2.12 -1.70
C ARG A 65 7.28 -1.37 -1.20
N PHE A 66 7.45 -0.13 -0.75
CA PHE A 66 6.32 0.75 -0.43
C PHE A 66 5.42 0.96 -1.65
N CYS A 67 5.99 1.30 -2.82
CA CYS A 67 5.20 1.54 -4.04
C CYS A 67 4.41 0.29 -4.46
N ILE A 68 5.02 -0.89 -4.37
CA ILE A 68 4.35 -2.18 -4.65
C ILE A 68 3.15 -2.38 -3.71
N LEU A 69 3.35 -2.18 -2.40
CA LEU A 69 2.31 -2.36 -1.39
C LEU A 69 1.19 -1.33 -1.52
N ALA A 70 1.54 -0.06 -1.72
CA ALA A 70 0.59 1.03 -1.93
C ALA A 70 -0.28 0.78 -3.18
N ARG A 71 0.34 0.30 -4.26
CA ARG A 71 -0.37 -0.12 -5.47
C ARG A 71 -1.29 -1.30 -5.22
N ALA A 72 -0.82 -2.31 -4.49
CA ALA A 72 -1.64 -3.46 -4.14
C ALA A 72 -2.87 -3.04 -3.34
N MET A 73 -2.70 -2.14 -2.36
CA MET A 73 -3.80 -1.64 -1.53
C MET A 73 -4.78 -0.77 -2.33
N ALA A 74 -4.28 0.04 -3.25
CA ALA A 74 -5.08 0.93 -4.11
C ALA A 74 -5.81 0.22 -5.26
N TRP A 75 -5.72 -1.11 -5.39
CA TRP A 75 -6.29 -1.82 -6.53
C TRP A 75 -7.80 -1.58 -6.66
N CYS A 76 -8.17 -0.93 -7.77
CA CYS A 76 -9.52 -0.80 -8.30
C CYS A 76 -9.61 -1.51 -9.67
N GLU A 77 -10.46 -2.52 -9.80
CA GLU A 77 -10.97 -3.12 -11.06
C GLU A 77 -10.01 -3.26 -12.27
N GLY A 78 -8.71 -3.45 -12.06
CA GLY A 78 -7.75 -3.69 -13.15
C GLY A 78 -7.37 -2.46 -14.01
N HIS A 79 -7.88 -1.26 -13.70
CA HIS A 79 -7.51 -0.03 -14.44
C HIS A 79 -6.30 0.67 -13.81
N VAL A 80 -5.12 0.21 -14.20
CA VAL A 80 -3.81 0.63 -13.68
C VAL A 80 -3.59 2.15 -13.75
N ASP A 81 -4.00 2.83 -14.83
CA ASP A 81 -3.77 4.26 -14.98
C ASP A 81 -4.56 5.12 -13.98
N ARG A 82 -5.79 4.69 -13.63
CA ARG A 82 -6.60 5.35 -12.60
C ARG A 82 -6.08 5.06 -11.18
N GLN A 83 -5.54 3.86 -10.96
CA GLN A 83 -4.90 3.50 -9.69
C GLN A 83 -3.62 4.30 -9.46
N GLU A 84 -2.79 4.41 -10.50
CA GLU A 84 -1.54 5.16 -10.45
C GLU A 84 -1.81 6.65 -10.30
N ALA A 85 -2.82 7.19 -10.99
CA ALA A 85 -3.27 8.57 -10.79
C ALA A 85 -3.84 8.81 -9.39
N ALA A 86 -4.59 7.87 -8.81
CA ALA A 86 -5.11 8.00 -7.45
C ALA A 86 -3.97 7.99 -6.41
N ILE A 87 -3.02 7.05 -6.54
CA ILE A 87 -1.80 7.01 -5.72
C ILE A 87 -1.04 8.33 -5.90
N LEU A 88 -0.65 8.70 -7.13
CA LEU A 88 0.12 9.91 -7.44
C LEU A 88 -0.58 11.20 -7.00
N SER A 89 -1.91 11.29 -7.11
CA SER A 89 -2.67 12.46 -6.65
C SER A 89 -2.64 12.61 -5.13
N LYS A 90 -2.44 11.52 -4.39
CA LYS A 90 -2.48 11.50 -2.92
C LYS A 90 -1.09 11.43 -2.29
N VAL A 91 -0.10 10.86 -2.97
CA VAL A 91 1.33 10.96 -2.63
C VAL A 91 2.02 12.04 -3.46
N SER A 92 1.27 13.08 -3.88
CA SER A 92 1.65 14.16 -4.81
C SER A 92 2.85 15.03 -4.39
N CYS A 93 3.73 14.55 -3.53
CA CYS A 93 5.04 15.11 -3.23
C CYS A 93 6.18 14.30 -3.86
N LEU A 94 5.89 13.20 -4.57
CA LEU A 94 6.86 12.35 -5.27
C LEU A 94 7.22 12.85 -6.69
N TYR A 95 7.07 14.14 -6.98
CA TYR A 95 7.33 14.78 -8.28
C TYR A 95 8.81 14.75 -8.74
N GLU A 96 9.63 13.88 -8.15
CA GLU A 96 10.95 13.58 -8.67
C GLU A 96 10.81 12.57 -9.82
N PRO A 97 11.38 12.84 -11.01
CA PRO A 97 11.31 11.93 -12.17
C PRO A 97 11.73 10.50 -11.83
N GLU A 98 12.66 10.33 -10.90
CA GLU A 98 13.15 9.03 -10.43
C GLU A 98 12.09 8.22 -9.66
N GLU A 99 11.26 8.88 -8.84
CA GLU A 99 10.23 8.20 -8.06
C GLU A 99 9.06 7.77 -8.96
N ASN A 100 8.76 8.55 -9.99
CA ASN A 100 7.80 8.16 -11.02
C ASN A 100 8.27 6.91 -11.79
N ILE A 101 9.58 6.84 -12.12
CA ILE A 101 10.17 5.64 -12.74
C ILE A 101 10.05 4.42 -11.80
N ARG A 102 10.28 4.58 -10.49
CA ARG A 102 10.12 3.48 -9.51
C ARG A 102 8.68 2.98 -9.44
N LEU A 103 7.71 3.89 -9.40
CA LEU A 103 6.30 3.54 -9.41
C LEU A 103 5.93 2.79 -10.70
N LEU A 104 6.34 3.29 -11.87
CA LEU A 104 6.11 2.63 -13.15
C LEU A 104 6.76 1.23 -13.21
N ASN A 105 7.99 1.07 -12.69
CA ASN A 105 8.69 -0.22 -12.69
C ASN A 105 8.06 -1.25 -11.76
N SER A 106 7.47 -0.82 -10.63
CA SER A 106 6.78 -1.74 -9.72
C SER A 106 5.63 -2.52 -10.38
N ARG A 107 5.15 -2.09 -11.56
CA ARG A 107 4.15 -2.78 -12.39
C ARG A 107 4.59 -4.17 -12.83
N LYS A 108 5.90 -4.35 -13.05
CA LYS A 108 6.48 -5.57 -13.63
C LYS A 108 6.97 -6.54 -12.56
N GLU A 109 6.82 -6.19 -11.29
CA GLU A 109 7.30 -6.98 -10.17
C GLU A 109 6.44 -8.22 -9.97
N ALA A 110 7.07 -9.40 -10.00
CA ALA A 110 6.36 -10.68 -9.87
C ALA A 110 5.56 -10.78 -8.57
N HIS A 111 6.10 -10.23 -7.48
CA HIS A 111 5.46 -10.25 -6.16
C HIS A 111 4.19 -9.41 -6.06
N LEU A 112 3.94 -8.51 -7.01
CA LEU A 112 2.71 -7.73 -7.06
C LEU A 112 1.49 -8.65 -7.26
N TYR A 113 1.65 -9.70 -8.07
CA TYR A 113 0.60 -10.70 -8.29
C TYR A 113 0.30 -11.52 -7.02
N ASP A 114 1.33 -11.82 -6.21
CA ASP A 114 1.16 -12.52 -4.93
C ASP A 114 0.29 -11.70 -3.96
N TYR A 115 0.51 -10.38 -3.90
CA TYR A 115 -0.33 -9.50 -3.09
C TYR A 115 -1.77 -9.44 -3.59
N TYR A 116 -1.99 -9.39 -4.91
CA TYR A 116 -3.34 -9.42 -5.47
C TYR A 116 -4.10 -10.70 -5.12
N GLN A 117 -3.44 -11.85 -5.22
CA GLN A 117 -4.04 -13.11 -4.81
C GLN A 117 -4.30 -13.17 -3.31
N HIS A 118 -3.39 -12.64 -2.49
CA HIS A 118 -3.56 -12.60 -1.05
C HIS A 118 -4.78 -11.76 -0.65
N TYR A 119 -4.93 -10.58 -1.23
CA TYR A 119 -6.04 -9.66 -0.92
C TYR A 119 -7.38 -10.17 -1.44
N ALA A 120 -7.41 -10.73 -2.65
CA ALA A 120 -8.61 -11.35 -3.21
C ALA A 120 -9.10 -12.53 -2.35
N LYS A 121 -8.18 -13.37 -1.86
CA LYS A 121 -8.52 -14.48 -0.94
C LYS A 121 -9.01 -14.00 0.43
N ALA A 122 -8.50 -12.86 0.90
CA ALA A 122 -8.91 -12.25 2.16
C ALA A 122 -10.25 -11.49 2.06
N GLY A 123 -10.86 -11.41 0.86
CA GLY A 123 -12.12 -10.68 0.66
C GLY A 123 -11.98 -9.17 0.81
N VAL A 124 -10.74 -8.66 0.82
CA VAL A 124 -10.47 -7.22 0.94
C VAL A 124 -11.02 -6.53 -0.31
N ARG A 125 -11.84 -5.50 -0.12
CA ARG A 125 -12.21 -4.59 -1.20
C ARG A 125 -11.09 -3.56 -1.28
N GLY A 126 -10.66 -3.20 -2.49
CA GLY A 126 -9.58 -2.24 -2.63
C GLY A 126 -9.94 -0.88 -2.04
N LEU A 127 -8.94 -0.01 -1.92
CA LEU A 127 -9.11 1.35 -1.46
C LEU A 127 -10.27 2.03 -2.24
N MET A 128 -11.16 2.73 -1.54
CA MET A 128 -12.43 3.31 -2.05
C MET A 128 -13.63 2.35 -2.26
N GLY A 129 -13.58 1.13 -1.71
CA GLY A 129 -14.78 0.26 -1.62
C GLY A 129 -15.14 -0.49 -2.91
N TYR A 130 -14.24 -0.51 -3.90
CA TYR A 130 -14.41 -1.27 -5.13
C TYR A 130 -13.90 -2.72 -4.98
N PRO A 131 -14.62 -3.73 -5.52
CA PRO A 131 -14.17 -5.11 -5.45
C PRO A 131 -12.89 -5.34 -6.26
N HIS A 132 -11.96 -6.14 -5.73
CA HIS A 132 -10.83 -6.62 -6.51
C HIS A 132 -11.31 -7.65 -7.54
N GLN A 133 -11.56 -7.22 -8.78
CA GLN A 133 -11.78 -8.17 -9.89
C GLN A 133 -10.43 -8.58 -10.48
N MET A 134 -10.00 -9.82 -10.22
CA MET A 134 -9.02 -10.46 -11.11
C MET A 134 -9.78 -10.89 -12.35
N ALA A 135 -9.63 -10.14 -13.45
CA ALA A 135 -9.93 -10.73 -14.75
C ALA A 135 -8.98 -11.93 -14.90
N LEU A 136 -9.52 -13.14 -14.77
CA LEU A 136 -8.85 -14.35 -15.23
C LEU A 136 -8.73 -14.17 -16.74
N SER A 137 -7.60 -13.64 -17.20
CA SER A 137 -7.24 -13.70 -18.60
C SER A 137 -7.16 -15.19 -18.97
N ALA A 138 -8.18 -15.64 -19.71
CA ALA A 138 -8.16 -16.93 -20.41
C ALA A 138 -7.14 -16.88 -21.55
#